data_AF-A0A975CZ88-F1
#
_entry.id   AF-A0A975CZ88-F1
#
_cell.length_a   1.000
_cell.length_b   1.000
_cell.length_c   1.000
_cell.angle_alpha   90.00
_cell.angle_beta   90.00
_cell.angle_gamma   90.00
#
_symmetry.space_group_name_H-M   'P 1'
#
loop_
_entity.id
_entity.type
_entity.pdbx_description
1 polymer ?
#
loop_
_entity_poly.entity_id
_entity_poly.type
_entity_poly.pdbx_seq_one_letter_code
_entity_poly.pdbx_strand_id
1 'polypeptide(L)'
;MSGPLNNARWEKFAQERAKGKSVDKSYVMAGFKANSGNAARLNGNERVRARIAELQQRTAEKATTTAADIARQLDEDRDFAREHRQGAAAVSATMGKAKVLGLIVERHGGPTGGAIPIRFDLSGLSDEELDQLEHIRSRIAQPGRDQSGEGATGG
;
A
#
# COMPACT_ATOMS: atom_id res chain seq x y z
N MET A 1 11.03 -20.41 -16.83
CA MET A 1 10.18 -19.27 -17.28
C MET A 1 9.31 -19.75 -18.42
N SER A 2 7.99 -19.57 -18.35
CA SER A 2 7.10 -19.98 -19.42
C SER A 2 7.03 -18.86 -20.47
N GLY A 3 7.29 -19.18 -21.74
CA GLY A 3 7.16 -18.23 -22.83
C GLY A 3 5.71 -17.73 -23.03
N PRO A 4 5.48 -16.82 -23.99
CA PRO A 4 4.13 -16.38 -24.36
C PRO A 4 3.17 -17.55 -24.58
N LEU A 5 1.91 -17.39 -24.21
CA LEU A 5 0.89 -18.43 -24.44
C LEU A 5 0.70 -18.65 -25.95
N ASN A 6 0.59 -19.92 -26.36
CA ASN A 6 0.39 -20.30 -27.77
C ASN A 6 -0.85 -19.66 -28.41
N ASN A 7 -1.89 -19.39 -27.63
CA ASN A 7 -3.06 -18.65 -28.10
C ASN A 7 -2.85 -17.15 -27.89
N ALA A 8 -2.67 -16.41 -29.00
CA ALA A 8 -2.42 -14.98 -28.98
C ALA A 8 -3.52 -14.18 -28.25
N ARG A 9 -4.79 -14.61 -28.32
CA ARG A 9 -5.89 -13.95 -27.58
C ARG A 9 -5.79 -14.20 -26.08
N TRP A 10 -5.30 -15.38 -25.67
CA TRP A 10 -5.08 -15.68 -24.25
C TRP A 10 -3.87 -14.91 -23.70
N GLU A 11 -2.80 -14.80 -24.49
CA GLU A 11 -1.66 -13.95 -24.14
C GLU A 11 -2.09 -12.49 -24.00
N LYS A 12 -2.87 -11.97 -24.94
CA LYS A 12 -3.42 -10.60 -24.85
C LYS A 12 -4.31 -10.42 -23.62
N PHE A 13 -5.16 -11.41 -23.31
CA PHE A 13 -5.96 -11.40 -22.08
C PHE A 13 -5.08 -11.33 -20.83
N ALA A 14 -4.04 -12.16 -20.76
CA ALA A 14 -3.09 -12.19 -19.64
C ALA A 14 -2.35 -10.85 -19.48
N GLN A 15 -1.92 -10.23 -20.58
CA GLN A 15 -1.28 -8.91 -20.57
C GLN A 15 -2.23 -7.82 -20.04
N GLU A 16 -3.49 -7.80 -20.50
CA GLU A 16 -4.46 -6.81 -20.03
C GLU A 16 -4.84 -7.01 -18.55
N ARG A 17 -4.88 -8.27 -18.08
CA ARG A 17 -5.04 -8.59 -16.65
C ARG A 17 -3.84 -8.14 -15.82
N ALA A 18 -2.61 -8.36 -16.31
CA ALA A 18 -1.39 -7.94 -15.63
C ALA A 18 -1.32 -6.41 -15.48
N LYS A 19 -1.87 -5.65 -16.44
CA LYS A 19 -2.04 -4.19 -16.38
C LYS A 19 -3.15 -3.73 -15.41
N GLY A 20 -3.82 -4.63 -14.70
CA GLY A 20 -4.83 -4.30 -13.68
C GLY A 20 -6.27 -4.14 -14.20
N LYS A 21 -6.57 -4.46 -15.47
CA LYS A 21 -7.94 -4.37 -15.99
C LYS A 21 -8.83 -5.48 -15.44
N SER A 22 -10.13 -5.20 -15.31
CA SER A 22 -11.13 -6.19 -14.88
C SER A 22 -11.19 -7.38 -15.85
N VAL A 23 -11.63 -8.53 -15.36
CA VAL A 23 -11.70 -9.79 -16.15
C VAL A 23 -12.50 -9.58 -17.44
N ASP A 24 -13.69 -8.99 -17.33
CA ASP A 24 -14.57 -8.77 -18.49
C ASP A 24 -13.96 -7.81 -19.50
N LYS A 25 -13.31 -6.72 -19.02
CA LYS A 25 -12.64 -5.76 -19.89
C LYS A 25 -11.45 -6.39 -20.60
N SER A 26 -10.61 -7.14 -19.89
CA SER A 26 -9.48 -7.87 -20.49
C SER A 26 -9.95 -8.88 -21.54
N TYR A 27 -11.09 -9.53 -21.33
CA TYR A 27 -11.67 -10.50 -22.27
C TYR A 27 -12.10 -9.84 -23.57
N VAL A 28 -12.81 -8.71 -23.49
CA VAL A 28 -13.21 -7.94 -24.68
C VAL A 28 -11.99 -7.36 -25.39
N MET A 29 -11.01 -6.82 -24.66
CA MET A 29 -9.79 -6.26 -25.23
C MET A 29 -8.87 -7.30 -25.89
N ALA A 30 -8.93 -8.55 -25.42
CA ALA A 30 -8.33 -9.71 -26.08
C ALA A 30 -9.05 -10.12 -27.38
N GLY A 31 -10.12 -9.42 -27.74
CA GLY A 31 -10.91 -9.62 -28.95
C GLY A 31 -12.02 -10.65 -28.79
N PHE A 32 -12.36 -11.08 -27.57
CA PHE A 32 -13.50 -11.97 -27.34
C PHE A 32 -14.83 -11.21 -27.31
N LYS A 33 -15.90 -11.88 -27.73
CA LYS A 33 -17.26 -11.37 -27.54
C LYS A 33 -17.54 -11.32 -26.04
N ALA A 34 -18.14 -10.23 -25.57
CA ALA A 34 -18.47 -10.05 -24.16
C ALA A 34 -19.27 -11.24 -23.62
N ASN A 35 -18.71 -11.92 -22.62
CA ASN A 35 -19.31 -13.05 -21.92
C ASN A 35 -18.57 -13.27 -20.60
N SER A 36 -19.16 -12.82 -19.49
CA SER A 36 -18.52 -12.86 -18.18
C SER A 36 -18.25 -14.28 -17.67
N GLY A 37 -19.10 -15.26 -18.02
CA GLY A 37 -18.89 -16.66 -17.64
C GLY A 37 -17.66 -17.29 -18.32
N ASN A 38 -17.48 -17.03 -19.61
CA ASN A 38 -16.29 -17.50 -20.34
C ASN A 38 -15.04 -16.73 -19.91
N ALA A 39 -15.16 -15.44 -19.61
CA ALA A 39 -14.07 -14.62 -19.10
C ALA A 39 -13.59 -15.15 -17.73
N ALA A 40 -14.51 -15.46 -16.81
CA ALA A 40 -14.20 -16.06 -15.52
C ALA A 40 -13.52 -17.43 -15.67
N ARG A 41 -14.02 -18.29 -16.57
CA ARG A 41 -13.41 -19.60 -16.85
C ARG A 41 -11.98 -19.45 -17.40
N LEU A 42 -11.75 -18.50 -18.31
CA LEU A 42 -10.41 -18.23 -18.85
C LEU A 42 -9.47 -17.68 -17.76
N ASN A 43 -9.97 -16.79 -16.90
CA ASN A 43 -9.21 -16.27 -15.77
C ASN A 43 -8.87 -17.34 -14.72
N GLY A 44 -9.71 -18.38 -14.60
CA GLY A 44 -9.46 -19.54 -13.73
C GLY A 44 -8.45 -20.55 -14.29
N ASN A 45 -8.14 -20.49 -15.59
CA ASN A 45 -7.23 -21.43 -16.23
C ASN A 45 -5.80 -21.29 -15.66
N GLU A 46 -5.21 -22.40 -15.21
CA GLU A 46 -3.89 -22.41 -14.54
C GLU A 46 -2.78 -21.79 -15.38
N ARG A 47 -2.73 -22.07 -16.69
CA ARG A 47 -1.70 -21.53 -17.58
C ARG A 47 -1.82 -20.01 -17.72
N VAL A 48 -3.06 -19.50 -17.79
CA VAL A 48 -3.33 -18.07 -17.86
C VAL A 48 -3.01 -17.39 -16.54
N ARG A 49 -3.39 -17.99 -15.40
CA ARG A 49 -3.06 -17.46 -14.06
C ARG A 49 -1.56 -17.38 -13.83
N ALA A 50 -0.83 -18.45 -14.15
CA ALA A 50 0.62 -18.48 -14.02
C ALA A 50 1.27 -17.38 -14.89
N ARG A 51 0.77 -17.19 -16.12
CA ARG A 51 1.25 -16.13 -17.00
C ARG A 51 0.96 -14.72 -16.49
N ILE A 52 -0.25 -14.48 -15.94
CA ILE A 52 -0.60 -13.19 -15.32
C ILE A 52 0.36 -12.90 -14.16
N ALA A 53 0.59 -13.87 -13.28
CA ALA A 53 1.49 -13.72 -12.14
C ALA A 53 2.93 -13.40 -12.58
N GLU A 54 3.46 -14.12 -13.59
CA GLU A 54 4.78 -13.85 -14.16
C GLU A 54 4.88 -12.42 -14.71
N LEU A 55 3.87 -11.96 -15.47
CA LEU A 55 3.85 -10.61 -16.03
C LEU A 55 3.76 -9.55 -14.92
N GLN A 56 2.95 -9.78 -13.89
CA GLN A 56 2.84 -8.89 -12.73
C GLN A 56 4.16 -8.80 -11.96
N GLN A 57 4.84 -9.92 -11.74
CA GLN A 57 6.14 -9.95 -11.08
C GLN A 57 7.18 -9.15 -11.87
N ARG A 58 7.26 -9.34 -13.20
CA ARG A 58 8.16 -8.56 -14.06
C ARG A 58 7.84 -7.07 -14.05
N THR A 59 6.56 -6.70 -14.00
CA THR A 59 6.17 -5.30 -13.87
C THR A 59 6.52 -4.77 -12.49
N ALA A 60 6.33 -5.54 -11.42
CA ALA A 60 6.71 -5.15 -10.06
C ALA A 60 8.22 -4.92 -9.96
N GLU A 61 9.04 -5.83 -10.48
CA GLU A 61 10.51 -5.69 -10.55
C GLU A 61 10.94 -4.42 -11.29
N LYS A 62 10.19 -4.00 -12.32
CA LYS A 62 10.43 -2.76 -13.06
C LYS A 62 9.82 -1.51 -12.42
N ALA A 63 8.80 -1.67 -11.59
CA ALA A 63 8.04 -0.58 -10.96
C ALA A 63 8.46 -0.30 -9.51
N THR A 64 9.34 -1.12 -8.93
CA THR A 64 9.96 -0.84 -7.63
C THR A 64 11.02 0.23 -7.78
N THR A 65 10.63 1.49 -7.62
CA THR A 65 11.57 2.55 -7.25
C THR A 65 11.95 2.35 -5.79
N THR A 66 13.22 2.06 -5.54
CA THR A 66 13.76 1.84 -4.20
C THR A 66 14.19 3.16 -3.55
N ALA A 67 14.39 3.16 -2.23
CA ALA A 67 15.01 4.30 -1.54
C ALA A 67 16.40 4.64 -2.10
N ALA A 68 17.15 3.63 -2.57
CA ALA A 68 18.44 3.83 -3.23
C ALA A 68 18.29 4.54 -4.59
N ASP A 69 17.25 4.20 -5.36
CA ASP A 69 16.97 4.86 -6.65
C ASP A 69 16.63 6.34 -6.47
N ILE A 70 15.77 6.65 -5.50
CA ILE A 70 15.43 8.05 -5.16
C ILE A 70 16.66 8.79 -4.62
N ALA A 71 17.47 8.16 -3.76
CA ALA A 71 18.69 8.77 -3.25
C ALA A 71 19.69 9.13 -4.36
N ARG A 72 19.82 8.27 -5.38
CA ARG A 72 20.64 8.53 -6.57
C ARG A 72 20.08 9.70 -7.40
N GLN A 73 18.78 9.71 -7.66
CA GLN A 73 18.13 10.82 -8.38
C GLN A 73 18.34 12.16 -7.67
N LEU A 74 18.26 12.18 -6.34
CA LEU A 74 18.48 13.38 -5.55
C LEU A 74 19.95 13.86 -5.55
N ASP A 75 20.93 12.96 -5.74
CA ASP A 75 22.31 13.38 -5.98
C ASP A 75 22.45 14.04 -7.36
N GLU A 76 21.83 13.48 -8.39
CA GLU A 76 21.82 14.04 -9.75
C GLU A 76 21.15 15.43 -9.77
N ASP A 77 20.00 15.58 -9.11
CA ASP A 77 19.30 16.85 -8.98
C ASP A 77 20.12 17.88 -8.18
N ARG A 78 20.85 17.43 -7.15
CA ARG A 78 21.74 18.30 -6.36
C ARG A 78 22.90 18.82 -7.22
N ASP A 79 23.52 17.97 -8.02
CA ASP A 79 24.63 18.35 -8.89
C ASP A 79 24.16 19.29 -9.99
N PHE A 80 23.01 18.99 -10.61
CA PHE A 80 22.35 19.87 -11.56
C PHE A 80 22.04 21.25 -10.96
N ALA A 81 21.49 21.31 -9.74
CA ALA A 81 21.21 22.55 -9.04
C ALA A 81 22.50 23.35 -8.75
N ARG A 82 23.61 22.68 -8.40
CA ARG A 82 24.91 23.33 -8.17
C ARG A 82 25.47 23.95 -9.45
N GLU A 83 25.39 23.23 -10.57
CA GLU A 83 25.82 23.73 -11.88
C GLU A 83 25.07 25.02 -12.26
N HIS A 84 23.76 25.07 -11.97
CA HIS A 84 22.90 26.22 -12.26
C HIS A 84 22.94 27.31 -11.17
N ARG A 85 23.86 27.22 -10.20
CA ARG A 85 23.99 28.14 -9.05
C ARG A 85 22.71 28.27 -8.21
N GLN A 86 21.87 27.24 -8.22
CA GLN A 86 20.64 27.15 -7.42
C GLN A 86 20.93 26.52 -6.06
N GLY A 87 21.60 27.27 -5.18
CA GLY A 87 22.03 26.78 -3.86
C GLY A 87 20.88 26.24 -2.99
N ALA A 88 19.72 26.92 -2.98
CA ALA A 88 18.56 26.49 -2.22
C ALA A 88 17.99 25.13 -2.70
N ALA A 89 17.99 24.90 -4.02
CA ALA A 89 17.54 23.63 -4.60
C ALA A 89 18.52 22.48 -4.26
N ALA A 90 19.83 22.74 -4.30
CA ALA A 90 20.83 21.75 -3.91
C ALA A 90 20.74 21.34 -2.42
N VAL A 91 20.45 22.29 -1.53
CA VAL A 91 20.19 22.01 -0.12
C VAL A 91 18.89 21.20 0.05
N SER A 92 17.84 21.57 -0.69
CA SER A 92 16.56 20.85 -0.65
C SER A 92 16.70 19.40 -1.12
N ALA A 93 17.47 19.14 -2.18
CA ALA A 93 17.77 17.79 -2.65
C ALA A 93 18.55 16.98 -1.60
N THR A 94 19.54 17.60 -0.94
CA THR A 94 20.29 16.97 0.16
C THR A 94 19.38 16.60 1.34
N MET A 95 18.47 17.50 1.71
CA MET A 95 17.48 17.26 2.77
C MET A 95 16.50 16.15 2.38
N GLY A 96 16.00 16.16 1.15
CA GLY A 96 15.14 15.09 0.61
C GLY A 96 15.82 13.73 0.70
N LYS A 97 17.12 13.67 0.36
CA LYS A 97 17.89 12.42 0.40
C LYS A 97 18.04 11.92 1.83
N ALA A 98 18.32 12.81 2.78
CA ALA A 98 18.40 12.45 4.19
C ALA A 98 17.07 11.93 4.75
N LYS A 99 15.93 12.46 4.30
CA LYS A 99 14.59 11.94 4.67
C LYS A 99 14.34 10.54 4.13
N VAL A 100 14.62 10.31 2.83
CA VAL A 100 14.41 9.00 2.19
C VAL A 100 15.31 7.92 2.79
N LEU A 101 16.53 8.28 3.21
CA LEU A 101 17.45 7.38 3.90
C LEU A 101 17.15 7.21 5.39
N GLY A 102 16.14 7.90 5.93
CA GLY A 102 15.75 7.82 7.34
C GLY A 102 16.70 8.52 8.32
N LEU A 103 17.65 9.33 7.82
CA LEU A 103 18.56 10.13 8.65
C LEU A 103 17.85 11.33 9.29
N ILE A 104 16.74 11.77 8.68
CA ILE A 104 15.85 12.80 9.20
C ILE A 104 14.45 12.21 9.26
N VAL A 105 13.86 12.20 10.46
CA VAL A 105 12.49 11.74 10.69
C VAL A 105 11.64 12.95 11.03
N GLU A 106 10.65 13.25 10.19
CA GLU A 106 9.64 14.26 10.51
C GLU A 106 8.60 13.66 11.45
N ARG A 107 8.51 14.19 12.67
CA ARG A 107 7.41 13.89 13.58
C ARG A 107 6.35 14.96 13.43
N HIS A 108 5.11 14.55 13.22
CA HIS A 108 3.96 15.44 13.33
C HIS A 108 3.45 15.37 14.77
N GLY A 109 3.66 16.46 15.51
CA GLY A 109 3.09 16.66 16.84
C GLY A 109 1.82 17.51 16.76
N GLY A 110 0.99 17.44 17.80
CA GLY A 110 -0.11 18.37 18.01
C GLY A 110 0.38 19.81 18.20
N PRO A 111 -0.53 20.78 18.39
CA PRO A 111 -0.21 22.21 18.46
C PRO A 111 0.87 22.61 19.50
N THR A 112 1.11 21.76 20.51
CA THR A 112 2.13 21.94 21.56
C THR A 112 3.32 20.98 21.44
N GLY A 113 3.46 20.27 20.31
CA GLY A 113 4.49 19.24 20.09
C GLY A 113 4.19 17.88 20.74
N GLY A 114 3.08 17.76 21.46
CA GLY A 114 2.59 16.51 22.05
C GLY A 114 1.76 15.66 21.09
N ALA A 115 0.94 14.74 21.63
CA ALA A 115 0.01 13.96 20.82
C ALA A 115 -0.96 14.88 20.05
N ILE A 116 -1.35 14.48 18.83
CA ILE A 116 -2.35 15.21 18.05
C ILE A 116 -3.70 15.07 18.78
N PRO A 117 -4.32 16.16 19.24
CA PRO A 117 -5.61 16.08 19.91
C PRO A 117 -6.68 15.71 18.88
N ILE A 118 -7.18 14.47 18.92
CA ILE A 118 -8.35 14.08 18.16
C ILE A 118 -9.58 14.60 18.92
N ARG A 119 -10.24 15.62 18.37
CA ARG A 119 -11.51 16.12 18.91
C ARG A 119 -12.63 15.49 18.11
N PHE A 120 -13.48 14.70 18.77
CA PHE A 120 -14.73 14.24 18.20
C PHE A 120 -15.83 15.17 18.70
N ASP A 121 -16.63 15.70 17.78
CA ASP A 121 -17.87 16.38 18.14
C ASP A 121 -18.92 15.32 18.47
N LEU A 122 -19.32 15.27 19.75
CA LEU A 122 -20.26 14.30 20.27
C LEU A 122 -21.63 14.93 20.55
N SER A 123 -21.82 16.23 20.28
CA SER A 123 -23.06 16.93 20.65
C SER A 123 -24.30 16.49 19.86
N GLY A 124 -24.11 15.72 18.78
CA GLY A 124 -25.20 15.18 17.95
C GLY A 124 -25.62 13.74 18.27
N LEU A 125 -25.00 13.10 19.28
CA LEU A 125 -25.34 11.73 19.68
C LEU A 125 -26.51 11.72 20.66
N SER A 126 -27.37 10.72 20.52
CA SER A 126 -28.40 10.41 21.52
C SER A 126 -27.78 9.80 22.78
N ASP A 127 -28.51 9.87 23.90
CA ASP A 127 -28.06 9.30 25.18
C ASP A 127 -27.73 7.80 25.06
N GLU A 128 -28.48 7.06 24.25
CA GLU A 128 -28.26 5.63 24.05
C GLU A 128 -27.01 5.32 23.22
N GLU A 129 -26.69 6.18 22.24
CA GLU A 129 -25.42 6.09 21.51
C GLU A 129 -24.23 6.49 22.39
N LEU A 130 -24.44 7.41 23.34
CA LEU A 130 -23.43 7.79 24.33
C LEU A 130 -23.14 6.64 25.30
N ASP A 131 -24.18 5.93 25.77
CA ASP A 131 -24.04 4.74 26.63
C ASP A 131 -23.27 3.62 25.93
N GLN A 132 -23.55 3.39 24.64
CA GLN A 132 -22.81 2.43 23.83
C GLN A 132 -21.31 2.79 23.73
N LEU A 133 -20.99 4.08 23.58
CA LEU A 133 -19.62 4.57 23.57
C LEU A 133 -18.92 4.39 24.92
N GLU A 134 -19.61 4.63 26.04
CA GLU A 134 -19.05 4.40 27.37
C GLU A 134 -18.75 2.92 27.61
N HIS A 135 -19.64 2.04 27.16
CA HIS A 135 -19.41 0.60 27.24
C HIS A 135 -18.18 0.15 26.45
N ILE A 136 -17.99 0.69 25.23
CA ILE A 136 -16.78 0.44 24.43
C ILE A 136 -15.52 0.97 25.15
N ARG A 137 -15.59 2.19 25.70
CA ARG A 137 -14.48 2.79 26.45
C ARG A 137 -14.07 1.94 27.65
N SER A 138 -15.02 1.41 28.42
CA SER A 138 -14.73 0.56 29.58
C SER A 138 -13.96 -0.72 29.22
N ARG A 139 -14.21 -1.30 28.04
CA ARG A 139 -13.52 -2.49 27.54
C ARG A 139 -12.10 -2.18 27.09
N ILE A 140 -11.90 -1.01 26.47
CA ILE A 140 -10.57 -0.56 26.01
C ILE A 140 -9.71 -0.11 27.20
N ALA A 141 -10.31 0.49 28.22
CA ALA A 141 -9.61 0.99 29.40
C ALA A 141 -9.10 -0.11 30.36
N GLN A 142 -9.48 -1.37 30.13
CA GLN A 142 -8.88 -2.52 30.81
C GLN A 142 -7.80 -3.12 29.90
N PRO A 143 -6.52 -2.68 29.98
CA PRO A 143 -5.43 -3.47 29.42
C PRO A 143 -5.43 -4.82 30.14
N GLY A 144 -5.28 -5.90 29.37
CA GLY A 144 -5.47 -7.28 29.84
C GLY A 144 -4.98 -7.51 31.27
N ARG A 145 -5.89 -7.92 32.16
CA ARG A 145 -5.48 -8.62 33.38
C ARG A 145 -4.93 -9.96 32.93
N ASP A 146 -3.61 -10.06 32.97
CA ASP A 146 -2.86 -11.30 32.88
C ASP A 146 -3.41 -12.23 33.99
N GLN A 147 -4.28 -13.17 33.63
CA GLN A 147 -4.75 -14.21 34.54
C GLN A 147 -3.63 -15.26 34.68
N SER A 148 -2.56 -14.93 35.39
CA SER A 148 -1.69 -15.94 36.00
C SER A 148 -2.35 -16.38 37.30
N GLY A 149 -2.98 -17.55 37.28
CA GLY A 149 -3.66 -18.12 38.44
C GLY A 149 -2.68 -18.42 39.58
N GLU A 150 -2.91 -17.81 40.73
CA GLU A 150 -2.36 -18.28 42.00
C GLU A 150 -3.19 -19.47 42.47
N GLY A 151 -2.62 -20.66 42.28
CA GLY A 151 -3.11 -21.90 42.86
C GLY A 151 -2.98 -21.87 44.39
N ALA A 152 -4.08 -22.23 45.04
CA ALA A 152 -4.20 -22.39 46.47
C ALA A 152 -3.12 -23.31 47.07
N THR A 153 -2.52 -22.86 48.17
CA THR A 153 -1.93 -23.76 49.17
C THR A 153 -2.49 -23.40 50.55
N GLY A 154 -3.27 -24.32 51.11
CA GLY A 154 -3.87 -24.21 52.44
C GLY A 154 -4.59 -25.52 52.77
N GLY A 155 -3.88 -26.42 53.45
CA GLY A 155 -4.36 -27.73 53.88
C GLY A 155 -3.22 -28.73 53.98
#